data_AF-A0A238LE68-F1
#
_entry.id   AF-A0A238LE68-F1
#
_cell.length_a   1.000
_cell.length_b   1.000
_cell.length_c   1.000
_cell.angle_alpha   90.00
_cell.angle_beta   90.00
_cell.angle_gamma   90.00
#
_symmetry.space_group_name_H-M   'P 1'
#
loop_
_entity.id
_entity.type
_entity.pdbx_description
1 polymer ?
#
loop_
_entity_poly.entity_id
_entity_poly.type
_entity_poly.pdbx_seq_one_letter_code
_entity_poly.pdbx_strand_id
1 'polypeptide(L)'
;MWKIVGLASLALVPAQAEGSQPIKESLVECAVLIEALLGPDLPPPGENPQFDLYVEFETALRDEAVQLGGQAYVDEMAVAKLATWETRWDEGDWDNPANRGELADWMSYCTSLADHLQL
;
A
#
# COMPACT_ATOMS: atom_id res chain seq x y z
N MET A 1 42.75 38.99 5.82
CA MET A 1 41.77 38.67 4.77
C MET A 1 42.00 37.22 4.36
N TRP A 2 41.15 36.28 4.77
CA TRP A 2 41.04 34.95 4.15
C TRP A 2 39.56 34.57 4.13
N LYS A 3 39.00 34.45 2.92
CA LYS A 3 37.65 33.94 2.67
C LYS A 3 37.77 32.43 2.56
N ILE A 4 37.25 31.69 3.54
CA ILE A 4 37.00 30.26 3.37
C ILE A 4 35.58 30.16 2.81
N VAL A 5 35.48 29.88 1.51
CA VAL A 5 34.24 29.50 0.85
C VAL A 5 33.97 28.06 1.24
N GLY A 6 33.01 27.86 2.15
CA GLY A 6 32.53 26.52 2.48
C GLY A 6 31.76 25.96 1.28
N LEU A 7 32.29 24.90 0.67
CA LEU A 7 31.51 24.07 -0.24
C LEU A 7 30.42 23.38 0.58
N ALA A 8 29.17 23.78 0.35
CA ALA A 8 28.02 23.00 0.76
C ALA A 8 28.01 21.71 -0.09
N SER A 9 28.42 20.60 0.52
CA SER A 9 28.17 19.27 -0.01
C SER A 9 26.67 19.04 -0.01
N LEU A 10 26.02 19.30 -1.15
CA LEU A 10 24.72 18.71 -1.49
C LEU A 10 24.93 17.20 -1.56
N ALA A 11 24.79 16.54 -0.42
CA ALA A 11 24.60 15.10 -0.38
C ALA A 11 23.23 14.84 -1.02
N LEU A 12 23.24 14.62 -2.33
CA LEU A 12 22.19 13.91 -3.03
C LEU A 12 22.06 12.55 -2.34
N VAL A 13 21.07 12.44 -1.45
CA VAL A 13 20.60 11.14 -0.98
C VAL A 13 20.22 10.38 -2.24
N PRO A 14 20.89 9.26 -2.57
CA PRO A 14 20.41 8.44 -3.65
C PRO A 14 19.03 7.98 -3.23
N ALA A 15 18.01 8.32 -4.02
CA ALA A 15 16.76 7.57 -4.02
C ALA A 15 17.19 6.11 -4.20
N GLN A 16 17.17 5.36 -3.11
CA GLN A 16 17.54 3.96 -3.14
C GLN A 16 16.61 3.34 -4.16
N ALA A 17 17.18 2.79 -5.24
CA ALA A 17 16.44 1.92 -6.12
C ALA A 17 15.79 0.87 -5.21
N GLU A 18 14.47 0.91 -5.08
CA GLU A 18 13.70 -0.09 -4.37
C GLU A 18 14.09 -1.43 -4.99
N GLY A 19 14.88 -2.23 -4.26
CA GLY A 19 15.02 -3.64 -4.60
C GLY A 19 13.60 -4.17 -4.66
N SER A 20 13.19 -4.69 -5.82
CA SER A 20 11.80 -5.07 -6.10
C SER A 20 11.17 -5.72 -4.87
N GLN A 21 10.18 -5.06 -4.27
CA GLN A 21 9.48 -5.58 -3.10
C GLN A 21 9.03 -7.03 -3.37
N PRO A 22 9.19 -7.97 -2.42
CA PRO A 22 8.72 -9.33 -2.62
C PRO A 22 7.23 -9.35 -2.96
N ILE A 23 6.81 -10.18 -3.92
CA ILE A 23 5.39 -10.26 -4.35
C ILE A 23 4.45 -10.48 -3.16
N LYS A 24 4.82 -11.39 -2.25
CA LYS A 24 4.04 -11.65 -1.02
C LYS A 24 3.86 -10.41 -0.14
N GLU A 25 4.81 -9.49 -0.12
CA GLU A 25 4.70 -8.25 0.64
C GLU A 25 3.80 -7.25 -0.08
N SER A 26 3.90 -7.15 -1.41
CA SER A 26 3.00 -6.34 -2.23
C SER A 26 1.55 -6.78 -2.13
N LEU A 27 1.31 -8.09 -2.07
CA LEU A 27 -0.02 -8.65 -1.85
C LEU A 27 -0.60 -8.22 -0.49
N VAL A 28 0.20 -8.28 0.59
CA VAL A 28 -0.22 -7.79 1.91
C VAL A 28 -0.47 -6.29 1.88
N GLU A 29 0.45 -5.50 1.29
CA GLU A 29 0.31 -4.05 1.19
C GLU A 29 -0.97 -3.64 0.46
N CYS A 30 -1.31 -4.34 -0.63
CA CYS A 30 -2.55 -4.14 -1.36
C CYS A 30 -3.80 -4.58 -0.58
N ALA A 31 -3.78 -5.73 0.08
CA ALA A 31 -4.90 -6.19 0.89
C ALA A 31 -5.21 -5.18 2.01
N VAL A 32 -4.19 -4.70 2.71
CA VAL A 32 -4.35 -3.71 3.79
C VAL A 32 -4.84 -2.36 3.26
N LEU A 33 -4.39 -1.94 2.07
CA LEU A 33 -4.91 -0.72 1.44
C LEU A 33 -6.42 -0.81 1.21
N ILE A 34 -6.88 -1.94 0.65
CA ILE A 34 -8.30 -2.15 0.36
C ILE A 34 -9.10 -2.22 1.67
N GLU A 35 -8.59 -2.93 2.68
CA GLU A 35 -9.18 -2.98 4.03
C GLU A 35 -9.33 -1.57 4.63
N ALA A 36 -8.29 -0.73 4.53
CA ALA A 36 -8.33 0.65 5.02
C ALA A 36 -9.35 1.51 4.27
N LEU A 37 -9.51 1.33 2.96
CA LEU A 37 -10.49 2.04 2.14
C LEU A 37 -11.94 1.60 2.40
N LEU A 38 -12.13 0.33 2.73
CA LEU A 38 -13.43 -0.22 3.11
C LEU A 38 -13.92 0.36 4.44
N GLY A 39 -12.99 0.58 5.37
CA GLY A 39 -13.25 1.14 6.68
C GLY A 39 -13.99 0.17 7.62
N PRO A 40 -14.24 0.60 8.87
CA PRO A 40 -14.81 -0.28 9.90
C PRO A 40 -16.31 -0.55 9.73
N ASP A 41 -17.02 0.31 9.01
CA ASP A 41 -18.49 0.30 8.89
C ASP A 41 -18.94 -0.37 7.59
N LEU A 42 -18.54 -1.63 7.40
CA LEU A 42 -18.94 -2.42 6.24
C LEU A 42 -20.45 -2.77 6.26
N PRO A 43 -21.18 -2.63 5.14
CA PRO A 43 -22.53 -3.16 5.04
C PRO A 43 -22.52 -4.70 5.11
N PRO A 44 -23.62 -5.33 5.56
CA PRO A 44 -23.76 -6.78 5.48
C PRO A 44 -23.55 -7.32 4.07
N PRO A 45 -23.00 -8.54 3.91
CA PRO A 45 -22.79 -9.15 2.60
C PRO A 45 -24.08 -9.19 1.75
N GLY A 46 -23.97 -8.77 0.49
CA GLY A 46 -25.08 -8.75 -0.47
C GLY A 46 -25.94 -7.48 -0.44
N GLU A 47 -25.72 -6.56 0.50
CA GLU A 47 -26.42 -5.26 0.50
C GLU A 47 -25.77 -4.23 -0.43
N ASN A 48 -24.47 -4.36 -0.70
CA ASN A 48 -23.75 -3.49 -1.63
C ASN A 48 -22.74 -4.29 -2.46
N PRO A 49 -23.06 -4.62 -3.73
CA PRO A 49 -22.20 -5.41 -4.59
C PRO A 49 -20.80 -4.83 -4.79
N GLN A 50 -20.64 -3.50 -4.70
CA GLN A 50 -19.33 -2.88 -4.84
C GLN A 50 -18.43 -3.16 -3.63
N PHE A 51 -19.00 -3.14 -2.42
CA PHE A 51 -18.27 -3.52 -1.21
C PHE A 51 -17.96 -5.02 -1.21
N ASP A 52 -18.93 -5.85 -1.61
CA ASP A 52 -18.72 -7.30 -1.74
C ASP A 52 -17.53 -7.59 -2.67
N LEU A 53 -17.45 -6.93 -3.83
CA LEU A 53 -16.32 -7.06 -4.76
C LEU A 53 -14.97 -6.68 -4.13
N TYR A 54 -14.91 -5.60 -3.35
CA TYR A 54 -13.67 -5.19 -2.70
C TYR A 54 -13.27 -6.11 -1.54
N VAL A 55 -14.24 -6.66 -0.81
CA VAL A 55 -13.98 -7.67 0.22
C VAL A 55 -13.44 -8.95 -0.42
N GLU A 56 -14.06 -9.43 -1.50
CA GLU A 56 -13.55 -10.57 -2.27
C GLU A 56 -12.14 -10.31 -2.79
N PHE A 57 -11.89 -9.10 -3.31
CA PHE A 57 -10.58 -8.71 -3.82
C PHE A 57 -9.50 -8.68 -2.72
N GLU A 58 -9.79 -8.07 -1.57
CA GLU A 58 -8.91 -8.05 -0.40
C GLU A 58 -8.60 -9.47 0.08
N THR A 59 -9.62 -10.32 0.16
CA THR A 59 -9.49 -11.71 0.62
C THR A 59 -8.58 -12.51 -0.33
N ALA A 60 -8.76 -12.37 -1.65
CA ALA A 60 -7.94 -13.07 -2.64
C ALA A 60 -6.46 -12.69 -2.55
N LEU A 61 -6.15 -11.41 -2.37
CA LEU A 61 -4.78 -10.93 -2.18
C LEU A 61 -4.15 -11.50 -0.89
N ARG A 62 -4.92 -11.50 0.22
CA ARG A 62 -4.46 -12.01 1.50
C ARG A 62 -4.23 -13.52 1.44
N ASP A 63 -5.13 -14.27 0.83
CA ASP A 63 -5.00 -15.72 0.66
C ASP A 63 -3.75 -16.08 -0.16
N GLU A 64 -3.50 -15.38 -1.27
CA GLU A 64 -2.28 -15.59 -2.06
C GLU A 64 -1.02 -15.22 -1.27
N ALA A 65 -1.05 -14.13 -0.49
CA ALA A 65 0.06 -13.79 0.39
C ALA A 65 0.34 -14.88 1.44
N VAL A 66 -0.72 -15.49 2.00
CA VAL A 66 -0.61 -16.61 2.94
C VAL A 66 -0.02 -17.84 2.25
N GLN A 67 -0.40 -18.13 1.00
CA GLN A 67 0.17 -19.24 0.24
C GLN A 67 1.68 -19.07 0.01
N LEU A 68 2.14 -17.84 -0.29
CA LEU A 68 3.54 -17.55 -0.58
C LEU A 68 4.41 -17.34 0.66
N GLY A 69 3.84 -16.83 1.75
CA GLY A 69 4.58 -16.35 2.92
C GLY A 69 4.22 -17.02 4.24
N GLY A 70 3.06 -17.67 4.33
CA GLY A 70 2.47 -18.19 5.56
C GLY A 70 1.75 -17.12 6.39
N GLN A 71 0.79 -17.56 7.21
CA GLN A 71 -0.07 -16.66 8.01
C GLN A 71 0.72 -15.72 8.91
N ALA A 72 1.72 -16.23 9.65
CA ALA A 72 2.48 -15.41 10.60
C ALA A 72 3.21 -14.24 9.93
N TYR A 73 3.70 -14.42 8.70
CA TYR A 73 4.32 -13.36 7.92
C TYR A 73 3.28 -12.31 7.48
N VAL A 74 2.12 -12.76 7.02
CA VAL A 74 1.01 -11.88 6.62
C VAL A 74 0.55 -11.03 7.80
N ASP A 75 0.38 -11.63 8.98
CA ASP A 75 -0.05 -10.91 10.19
C ASP A 75 0.99 -9.85 10.61
N GLU A 76 2.27 -10.19 10.59
CA GLU A 76 3.36 -9.26 10.92
C GLU A 76 3.41 -8.07 9.93
N MET A 77 3.35 -8.38 8.63
CA MET A 77 3.41 -7.36 7.59
C MET A 77 2.15 -6.51 7.53
N ALA A 78 0.97 -7.08 7.81
CA ALA A 78 -0.28 -6.33 7.77
C ALA A 78 -0.26 -5.16 8.77
N VAL A 79 0.25 -5.39 9.98
CA VAL A 79 0.42 -4.34 10.99
C VAL A 79 1.38 -3.25 10.51
N ALA A 80 2.52 -3.63 9.92
CA ALA A 80 3.50 -2.68 9.42
C ALA A 80 2.97 -1.85 8.23
N LYS A 81 2.22 -2.48 7.32
CA LYS A 81 1.64 -1.82 6.14
C LYS A 81 0.47 -0.92 6.53
N LEU A 82 -0.33 -1.27 7.52
CA LEU A 82 -1.39 -0.38 8.02
C LEU A 82 -0.80 0.93 8.53
N ALA A 83 0.24 0.87 9.38
CA ALA A 83 0.92 2.07 9.87
C ALA A 83 1.57 2.90 8.74
N THR A 84 2.05 2.23 7.69
CA THR A 84 2.58 2.90 6.50
C THR A 84 1.46 3.65 5.75
N TRP A 85 0.30 3.03 5.58
CA TRP A 85 -0.85 3.67 4.93
C TRP A 85 -1.42 4.83 5.73
N GLU A 86 -1.53 4.70 7.05
CA GLU A 86 -1.94 5.79 7.94
C GLU A 86 -0.98 6.99 7.80
N THR A 87 0.33 6.71 7.80
CA THR A 87 1.35 7.77 7.60
C THR A 87 1.21 8.43 6.24
N ARG A 88 1.05 7.65 5.16
CA ARG A 88 0.84 8.20 3.81
C ARG A 88 -0.45 9.02 3.70
N TRP A 89 -1.52 8.58 4.37
CA TRP A 89 -2.79 9.29 4.39
C TRP A 89 -2.65 10.68 5.02
N ASP A 90 -1.99 10.73 6.18
CA ASP A 90 -1.74 11.96 6.93
C ASP A 90 -0.77 12.90 6.21
N GLU A 91 0.37 12.38 5.75
CA GLU A 91 1.39 13.17 5.05
C GLU A 91 0.92 13.64 3.66
N GLY A 92 0.14 12.80 2.98
CA GLY A 92 -0.42 13.08 1.66
C GLY A 92 -1.68 13.95 1.69
N ASP A 93 -2.26 14.24 2.86
CA ASP A 93 -3.56 14.90 3.01
C ASP A 93 -4.62 14.27 2.08
N TRP A 94 -4.74 12.94 2.15
CA TRP A 94 -5.64 12.18 1.26
C TRP A 94 -7.12 12.33 1.62
N ASP A 95 -7.45 12.99 2.73
CA ASP A 95 -8.80 13.46 2.99
C ASP A 95 -9.26 14.47 1.93
N ASN A 96 -8.32 15.26 1.39
CA ASN A 96 -8.57 16.14 0.27
C ASN A 96 -8.52 15.35 -1.06
N PRO A 97 -9.63 15.25 -1.82
CA PRO A 97 -9.65 14.50 -3.08
C PRO A 97 -8.65 15.02 -4.12
N ALA A 98 -8.25 16.29 -4.05
CA ALA A 98 -7.26 16.87 -4.95
C ALA A 98 -5.85 16.25 -4.78
N ASN A 99 -5.58 15.59 -3.66
CA ASN A 99 -4.28 15.03 -3.32
C ASN A 99 -4.20 13.49 -3.50
N ARG A 100 -5.29 12.84 -3.94
CA ARG A 100 -5.37 11.36 -4.05
C ARG A 100 -4.68 10.77 -5.29
N GLY A 101 -3.77 11.50 -5.93
CA GLY A 101 -3.06 11.02 -7.12
C GLY A 101 -2.27 9.74 -6.83
N GLU A 102 -1.47 9.76 -5.77
CA GLU A 102 -0.67 8.61 -5.35
C GLU A 102 -1.56 7.43 -4.91
N LEU A 103 -2.66 7.69 -4.20
CA LEU A 103 -3.63 6.66 -3.84
C LEU A 103 -4.19 5.95 -5.07
N ALA A 104 -4.50 6.69 -6.13
CA ALA A 104 -4.99 6.12 -7.38
C ALA A 104 -3.93 5.25 -8.08
N ASP A 105 -2.66 5.68 -8.05
CA ASP A 105 -1.54 4.90 -8.59
C ASP A 105 -1.36 3.58 -7.83
N TRP A 106 -1.50 3.59 -6.51
CA TRP A 106 -1.47 2.37 -5.69
C TRP A 106 -2.64 1.44 -5.95
N MET A 107 -3.86 1.97 -6.07
CA MET A 107 -5.02 1.16 -6.45
C MET A 107 -4.82 0.51 -7.82
N SER A 108 -4.30 1.26 -8.80
CA SER A 108 -3.95 0.75 -10.13
C SER A 108 -2.90 -0.37 -10.06
N TYR A 109 -1.85 -0.17 -9.26
CA TYR A 109 -0.84 -1.19 -9.01
C TYR A 109 -1.44 -2.48 -8.43
N CYS A 110 -2.29 -2.36 -7.41
CA CYS A 110 -2.91 -3.52 -6.77
C CYS A 110 -3.79 -4.30 -7.74
N THR A 111 -4.60 -3.61 -8.55
CA THR A 111 -5.41 -4.27 -9.59
C THR A 111 -4.53 -4.93 -10.66
N SER A 112 -3.42 -4.31 -11.05
CA SER A 112 -2.51 -4.88 -12.06
C SER A 112 -1.76 -6.09 -11.52
N LEU A 113 -1.41 -6.10 -10.23
CA LEU A 113 -0.78 -7.23 -9.57
C LEU A 113 -1.74 -8.42 -9.51
N ALA A 114 -2.99 -8.17 -9.14
CA ALA A 114 -4.03 -9.18 -9.09
C ALA A 114 -4.32 -9.81 -10.46
N ASP A 115 -4.47 -8.98 -11.49
CA ASP A 115 -4.64 -9.44 -12.88
C ASP A 115 -3.46 -10.29 -13.34
N HIS A 116 -2.23 -9.87 -13.02
CA HIS A 116 -1.02 -10.64 -13.34
C HIS A 116 -1.02 -12.05 -12.69
N LEU A 117 -1.56 -12.15 -11.48
CA LEU A 117 -1.66 -13.39 -10.71
C LEU A 117 -2.96 -14.16 -10.99
N GLN A 118 -3.87 -13.61 -11.80
CA GLN A 118 -5.17 -14.19 -12.13
C GLN A 118 -6.05 -14.44 -10.89
N LEU A 119 -6.05 -13.45 -9.98
CA LEU A 119 -6.90 -13.42 -8.78
C LEU A 119 -8.27 -12.80 -9.07
#